data_AF-A0A1W9GJR4-F1
#
_entry.id   AF-A0A1W9GJR4-F1
#
_cell.length_a   1.000
_cell.length_b   1.000
_cell.length_c   1.000
_cell.angle_alpha   90.00
_cell.angle_beta   90.00
_cell.angle_gamma   90.00
#
_symmetry.space_group_name_H-M   'P 1'
#
loop_
_entity.id
_entity.type
_entity.pdbx_description
1 polymer ?
#
loop_
_entity_poly.entity_id
_entity_poly.type
_entity_poly.pdbx_seq_one_letter_code
_entity_poly.pdbx_strand_id
1 'polypeptide(L)'
;MLKITPQRGASPNSLLLLLEGRLAGPWVKELDAYCQQMSRDGRQFTVIDLVGVTFVDAEGKSLLARLWGQGAELRASGCLTRCLVEEITKGEKFNSSTRGQTGLIGFESNAR
;
A
#
# COMPACT_ATOMS: atom_id res chain seq x y z
N MET A 1 9.90 17.35 -3.29
CA MET A 1 9.33 17.12 -4.64
C MET A 1 9.45 15.65 -4.94
N LEU A 2 8.45 15.08 -5.64
CA LEU A 2 8.43 13.68 -6.06
C LEU A 2 8.38 13.66 -7.60
N LYS A 3 9.15 12.77 -8.20
CA LYS A 3 9.10 12.48 -9.62
C LYS A 3 8.46 11.10 -9.81
N ILE A 4 7.39 11.06 -10.59
CA ILE A 4 6.62 9.85 -10.89
C ILE A 4 6.87 9.51 -12.36
N THR A 5 7.52 8.38 -12.62
CA THR A 5 7.87 7.94 -13.98
C THR A 5 7.19 6.61 -14.29
N PRO A 6 6.12 6.60 -15.09
CA PRO A 6 5.50 5.36 -15.55
C PRO A 6 6.30 4.71 -16.66
N GLN A 7 6.55 3.42 -16.53
CA GLN A 7 7.20 2.58 -17.52
C GLN A 7 6.29 1.40 -17.88
N ARG A 8 6.44 0.90 -19.10
CA ARG A 8 5.76 -0.33 -19.53
C ARG A 8 6.44 -1.52 -18.87
N GLY A 9 5.64 -2.38 -18.24
CA GLY A 9 6.12 -3.62 -17.66
C GLY A 9 6.33 -4.71 -18.71
N ALA A 10 6.59 -5.92 -18.24
CA ALA A 10 6.83 -7.09 -19.10
C ALA A 10 5.60 -7.51 -19.92
N SER A 11 4.40 -7.11 -19.51
CA SER A 11 3.14 -7.41 -20.18
C SER A 11 2.43 -6.11 -20.62
N PRO A 12 1.57 -6.14 -21.65
CA PRO A 12 0.88 -4.95 -22.17
C PRO A 12 -0.02 -4.26 -21.14
N ASN A 13 -0.51 -4.99 -20.14
CA ASN A 13 -1.29 -4.43 -19.03
C ASN A 13 -0.47 -4.17 -17.76
N SER A 14 0.79 -4.61 -17.72
CA SER A 14 1.69 -4.37 -16.59
C SER A 14 2.31 -2.98 -16.69
N LEU A 15 2.26 -2.24 -15.59
CA LEU A 15 2.98 -0.98 -15.42
C LEU A 15 4.06 -1.12 -14.35
N LEU A 16 5.20 -0.49 -14.61
CA LEU A 16 6.29 -0.32 -13.68
C LEU A 16 6.37 1.17 -13.31
N LEU A 17 6.39 1.48 -12.02
CA LEU A 17 6.32 2.86 -11.55
C LEU A 17 7.60 3.23 -10.84
N LEU A 18 8.39 4.14 -11.42
CA LEU A 18 9.60 4.67 -10.79
C LEU A 18 9.26 5.92 -9.99
N LEU A 19 9.62 5.89 -8.70
CA LEU A 19 9.47 7.01 -7.78
C LEU A 19 10.84 7.52 -7.36
N GLU A 20 11.07 8.82 -7.55
CA GLU A 20 12.30 9.49 -7.14
C GLU A 20 11.99 10.74 -6.30
N GLY A 21 12.68 10.94 -5.18
CA GLY A 21 12.48 12.09 -4.29
C GLY A 21 11.72 11.78 -3.00
N ARG A 22 10.83 12.68 -2.56
CA ARG A 22 10.08 12.53 -1.29
C ARG A 22 8.62 12.19 -1.53
N LEU A 23 8.19 10.99 -1.14
CA LEU A 23 6.79 10.52 -1.17
C LEU A 23 6.07 10.97 0.12
N ALA A 24 5.71 12.25 0.18
CA ALA A 24 5.07 12.84 1.36
C ALA A 24 4.11 13.98 0.98
N GLY A 25 3.10 14.17 1.83
CA GLY A 25 2.10 15.23 1.70
C GLY A 25 1.33 15.16 0.38
N PRO A 26 1.29 16.23 -0.42
CA PRO A 26 0.44 16.29 -1.62
C PRO A 26 0.82 15.22 -2.67
N TRP A 27 2.07 14.78 -2.71
CA TRP A 27 2.54 13.78 -3.67
C TRP A 27 1.94 12.39 -3.44
N VAL A 28 1.52 12.08 -2.22
CA VAL A 28 0.82 10.83 -1.92
C VAL A 28 -0.55 10.82 -2.60
N LYS A 29 -1.26 11.96 -2.58
CA LYS A 29 -2.56 12.11 -3.22
C LYS A 29 -2.46 12.04 -4.75
N GLU A 30 -1.44 12.68 -5.31
CA GLU A 30 -1.17 12.60 -6.75
C GLU A 30 -0.89 11.16 -7.19
N LEU A 31 -0.08 10.43 -6.42
CA LEU A 31 0.23 9.03 -6.71
C LEU A 31 -1.02 8.14 -6.58
N ASP A 32 -1.87 8.38 -5.58
CA ASP A 32 -3.14 7.68 -5.42
C ASP A 32 -4.08 7.91 -6.60
N ALA A 33 -4.29 9.17 -6.98
CA ALA A 33 -5.14 9.54 -8.11
C ALA A 33 -4.63 8.94 -9.42
N TYR A 34 -3.31 8.98 -9.63
CA TYR A 34 -2.67 8.34 -10.77
C TYR A 34 -2.90 6.83 -10.79
N CYS A 35 -2.76 6.17 -9.64
CA CYS A 35 -3.01 4.75 -9.52
C CYS A 35 -4.47 4.40 -9.84
N GLN A 36 -5.42 5.13 -9.26
CA GLN A 36 -6.85 4.92 -9.53
C GLN A 36 -7.17 5.08 -11.01
N GLN A 37 -6.58 6.09 -11.67
CA GLN A 37 -6.79 6.30 -13.10
C GLN A 37 -6.28 5.11 -13.92
N MET A 38 -5.09 4.60 -13.61
CA MET A 38 -4.54 3.44 -14.31
C MET A 38 -5.35 2.17 -14.08
N SER A 39 -5.85 1.96 -12.85
CA SER A 39 -6.76 0.84 -12.57
C SER A 39 -8.06 0.95 -13.37
N ARG A 40 -8.59 2.16 -13.59
CA ARG A 40 -9.76 2.38 -14.47
C ARG A 40 -9.46 2.10 -15.93
N ASP A 41 -8.23 2.36 -16.38
CA ASP A 41 -7.73 2.03 -17.73
C ASP A 41 -7.46 0.52 -17.90
N GLY A 42 -7.70 -0.30 -16.87
CA GLY A 42 -7.43 -1.74 -16.88
C GLY A 42 -5.95 -2.10 -16.75
N ARG A 43 -5.11 -1.13 -16.37
CA ARG A 43 -3.67 -1.34 -16.16
C ARG A 43 -3.41 -1.68 -14.70
N GLN A 44 -2.50 -2.63 -14.50
CA GLN A 44 -2.10 -3.12 -13.20
C GLN A 44 -0.63 -2.75 -12.93
N PHE A 45 -0.37 -2.13 -11.79
CA PHE A 45 1.00 -1.89 -11.35
C PHE A 45 1.59 -3.22 -10.90
N THR A 46 2.61 -3.69 -11.63
CA THR A 46 3.30 -4.93 -11.29
C THR A 46 4.52 -4.66 -10.45
N VAL A 47 5.19 -3.52 -10.65
CA VAL A 47 6.40 -3.16 -9.90
C VAL A 47 6.39 -1.67 -9.56
N ILE A 48 6.72 -1.32 -8.32
CA ILE A 48 6.90 0.04 -7.85
C ILE A 48 8.32 0.17 -7.34
N ASP A 49 9.14 0.90 -8.08
CA ASP A 49 10.53 1.14 -7.77
C ASP A 49 10.66 2.39 -6.88
N LEU A 50 11.17 2.16 -5.68
CA LEU A 50 11.40 3.13 -4.62
C LEU A 50 12.90 3.42 -4.44
N VAL A 51 13.77 3.04 -5.39
CA VAL A 51 15.22 3.19 -5.27
C VAL A 51 15.63 4.66 -5.16
N GLY A 52 14.97 5.53 -5.92
CA GLY A 52 15.20 6.98 -5.87
C GLY A 52 14.48 7.69 -4.73
N VAL A 53 13.69 7.00 -3.91
CA VAL A 53 12.91 7.61 -2.83
C VAL A 53 13.77 7.81 -1.59
N THR A 54 13.90 9.04 -1.16
CA THR A 54 14.70 9.43 0.01
C THR A 54 13.88 9.63 1.27
N PHE A 55 12.56 9.77 1.15
CA PHE A 55 11.65 9.95 2.29
C PHE A 55 10.23 9.49 1.95
N VAL A 56 9.57 8.85 2.91
CA VAL A 56 8.18 8.40 2.82
C VAL A 56 7.46 8.76 4.11
N ASP A 57 6.30 9.39 4.00
CA ASP A 57 5.45 9.72 5.15
C ASP A 57 4.43 8.60 5.45
N ALA A 58 3.73 8.67 6.58
CA ALA A 58 2.77 7.65 7.01
C ALA A 58 1.67 7.39 5.96
N GLU A 59 1.13 8.44 5.35
CA GLU A 59 0.16 8.28 4.24
C GLU A 59 0.78 7.56 3.03
N GLY A 60 2.05 7.85 2.72
CA GLY A 60 2.78 7.18 1.65
C GLY A 60 3.00 5.69 1.95
N LYS A 61 3.28 5.34 3.20
CA LYS A 61 3.39 3.93 3.64
C LYS A 61 2.07 3.18 3.41
N SER A 62 0.94 3.76 3.83
CA SER A 62 -0.39 3.16 3.68
C SER A 62 -0.77 2.97 2.21
N LEU A 63 -0.40 3.93 1.34
CA LEU A 63 -0.58 3.81 -0.09
C LEU A 63 0.20 2.62 -0.66
N LEU A 64 1.49 2.52 -0.35
CA LEU A 64 2.35 1.43 -0.82
C LEU A 64 1.86 0.06 -0.32
N ALA A 65 1.38 -0.01 0.93
CA ALA A 65 0.78 -1.22 1.48
C ALA A 65 -0.50 -1.65 0.72
N ARG A 66 -1.35 -0.68 0.34
CA ARG A 66 -2.54 -0.96 -0.46
C ARG A 66 -2.17 -1.50 -1.85
N LEU A 67 -1.15 -0.93 -2.47
CA LEU A 67 -0.66 -1.37 -3.79
C LEU A 67 -0.03 -2.77 -3.71
N TRP A 68 0.73 -3.05 -2.66
CA TRP A 68 1.25 -4.39 -2.38
C TRP A 68 0.13 -5.41 -2.22
N GLY A 69 -0.91 -5.09 -1.44
CA GLY A 69 -2.10 -5.95 -1.28
C GLY A 69 -2.89 -6.19 -2.57
N GLN A 70 -2.71 -5.34 -3.59
CA GLN A 70 -3.28 -5.53 -4.94
C GLN A 70 -2.40 -6.41 -5.84
N GLY A 71 -1.24 -6.87 -5.37
CA GLY A 71 -0.29 -7.69 -6.12
C GLY A 71 0.85 -6.92 -6.78
N ALA A 72 1.05 -5.64 -6.44
CA ALA A 72 2.20 -4.87 -6.93
C ALA A 72 3.46 -5.21 -6.13
N GLU A 73 4.58 -5.45 -6.81
CA GLU A 73 5.86 -5.70 -6.17
C GLU A 73 6.55 -4.39 -5.79
N LEU A 74 6.87 -4.20 -4.51
CA LEU A 74 7.61 -3.02 -4.04
C LEU A 74 9.13 -3.28 -4.11
N ARG A 75 9.82 -2.60 -5.02
CA ARG A 75 11.28 -2.70 -5.15
C ARG A 75 11.95 -1.55 -4.41
N ALA A 76 12.69 -1.87 -3.35
CA ALA A 76 13.46 -0.91 -2.57
C ALA A 76 14.95 -1.29 -2.58
N SER A 77 15.83 -0.33 -2.83
CA SER A 77 17.30 -0.52 -2.77
C SER A 77 17.95 0.22 -1.59
N GLY A 78 17.26 1.14 -0.92
CA GLY A 78 17.79 1.88 0.22
C GLY A 78 17.43 1.23 1.56
N CYS A 79 18.30 1.30 2.57
CA CYS A 79 18.00 0.78 3.92
C CYS A 79 16.69 1.32 4.49
N LEU A 80 16.40 2.61 4.23
CA LEU A 80 15.22 3.31 4.71
C LEU A 80 13.93 2.76 4.05
N THR A 81 13.95 2.57 2.73
CA THR A 81 12.83 1.98 1.99
C THR A 81 12.72 0.47 2.21
N ARG A 82 13.83 -0.23 2.49
CA ARG A 82 13.82 -1.66 2.81
C ARG A 82 13.21 -1.95 4.17
N CYS A 83 13.56 -1.20 5.22
CA CYS A 83 12.88 -1.30 6.51
C CYS A 83 11.38 -1.04 6.37
N LEU A 84 11.00 -0.09 5.49
CA LEU A 84 9.63 0.26 5.22
C LEU A 84 8.86 -0.86 4.50
N VAL A 85 9.45 -1.44 3.47
CA VAL A 85 8.89 -2.63 2.79
C VAL A 85 8.80 -3.77 3.79
N GLU A 86 9.83 -4.05 4.58
CA GLU A 86 9.79 -5.08 5.62
C GLU A 86 8.70 -4.84 6.66
N GLU A 87 8.45 -3.60 7.09
CA GLU A 87 7.32 -3.25 7.97
C GLU A 87 5.98 -3.54 7.29
N ILE A 88 5.82 -3.20 6.01
CA ILE A 88 4.60 -3.45 5.24
C ILE A 88 4.37 -4.96 5.06
N THR A 89 5.40 -5.72 4.69
CA THR A 89 5.30 -7.18 4.49
C THR A 89 5.15 -7.94 5.81
N LYS A 90 5.73 -7.45 6.91
CA LYS A 90 5.56 -8.06 8.26
C LYS A 90 4.25 -7.63 8.93
N GLY A 91 3.71 -6.46 8.60
CA GLY A 91 2.45 -5.92 9.12
C GLY A 91 1.21 -6.73 8.75
N GLU A 92 1.24 -7.49 7.64
CA GLU A 92 0.17 -8.44 7.30
C GLU A 92 0.08 -9.66 8.23
N LYS A 93 1.02 -9.85 9.17
CA LYS A 93 0.93 -10.93 10.15
C LYS A 93 0.26 -10.53 11.47
N PHE A 94 -0.17 -9.28 11.65
CA PHE A 94 -0.77 -8.83 12.91
C PHE A 94 -2.15 -8.16 12.76
N ASN A 95 -3.02 -8.71 11.92
CA ASN A 95 -4.45 -8.42 12.02
C ASN A 95 -5.31 -9.67 11.80
N SER A 96 -5.14 -10.65 12.68
CA SER A 96 -6.11 -11.72 12.91
C SER A 96 -6.51 -11.78 14.40
N SER A 97 -6.80 -10.62 14.98
CA SER A 97 -7.51 -10.46 16.26
C SER A 97 -8.23 -9.10 16.15
N THR A 98 -9.54 -8.96 16.19
CA THR A 98 -10.58 -9.77 16.84
C THR A 98 -11.91 -9.42 16.16
N ARG A 99 -12.49 -10.36 15.40
CA ARG A 99 -13.87 -10.25 14.93
C ARG A 99 -14.64 -11.46 15.47
N GLY A 100 -15.49 -11.20 16.45
CA GLY A 100 -16.59 -12.08 16.82
C GLY A 100 -16.40 -12.92 18.08
N GLN A 101 -16.78 -12.37 19.24
CA GLN A 101 -17.78 -13.03 20.07
C GLN A 101 -18.46 -12.03 21.00
N THR A 102 -19.44 -11.32 20.44
CA THR A 102 -20.54 -10.75 21.23
C THR A 102 -21.40 -11.91 21.68
N GLY A 103 -21.18 -12.38 22.91
CA GLY A 103 -22.06 -13.27 23.64
C GLY A 103 -22.70 -12.52 24.80
N LEU A 104 -23.61 -11.60 24.50
CA LEU A 104 -24.58 -11.07 25.46
C LEU A 104 -25.61 -12.17 25.72
N ILE A 105 -25.43 -12.96 26.77
CA ILE A 105 -26.54 -13.58 27.50
C ILE A 105 -26.21 -13.61 29.00
N GLY A 106 -26.32 -12.44 29.63
CA GLY A 106 -26.50 -12.34 31.08
C GLY A 106 -27.98 -12.17 31.37
N PHE A 107 -28.57 -13.19 31.99
CA PHE A 107 -29.68 -13.16 32.94
C PHE A 107 -30.70 -12.02 32.87
N GLU A 108 -31.96 -12.36 32.63
CA GLU A 108 -33.02 -11.86 33.50
C GLU A 108 -34.14 -12.89 33.68
N SER A 109 -34.27 -13.31 34.94
CA SER A 109 -35.34 -14.10 35.52
C SER A 109 -36.70 -13.46 35.27
N ASN A 110 -37.73 -14.25 34.97
CA ASN A 110 -39.04 -13.95 35.53
C ASN A 110 -39.82 -15.22 35.82
N ALA A 111 -40.12 -15.39 37.09
CA ALA A 111 -41.04 -16.38 37.61
C ALA A 111 -42.48 -15.93 37.38
N ARG A 112 -43.35 -16.84 36.96
CA ARG A 112 -44.73 -16.97 37.43
C ARG A 112 -45.37 -18.23 36.89
#